data_AF-D0GNW1-F1
#
_entry.id   AF-D0GNW1-F1
#
_cell.length_a   1.000
_cell.length_b   1.000
_cell.length_c   1.000
_cell.angle_alpha   90.00
_cell.angle_beta   90.00
_cell.angle_gamma   90.00
#
_symmetry.space_group_name_H-M   'P 1'
#
loop_
_entity.id
_entity.type
_entity.pdbx_description
1 polymer ?
#
loop_
_entity_poly.entity_id
_entity_poly.type
_entity_poly.pdbx_seq_one_letter_code
_entity_poly.pdbx_strand_id
1 'polypeptide(L)'
;MPFKIYLYDKDGKLIGIYIAPSKEDFEADKQKYCSEYIEGENYISYEEVKNPIIDNGNIREMKTSELIRSGKITLSDGQYLDGEEIKSIPKPNEYSKWDENTHEWVEDKAEKLQYFKDLRYTKQQEYIKYKKELEEKEDEKSEFESLGFDTTETEERITEIKSEMDLLKTEISKLSKEITLLSKK
;
A
#
# COMPACT_ATOMS: atom_id res chain seq x y z
N MET A 1 -40.40 11.04 -4.19
CA MET A 1 -39.71 10.21 -5.20
C MET A 1 -40.54 8.94 -5.41
N PRO A 2 -40.62 8.38 -6.63
CA PRO A 2 -41.31 7.11 -6.85
C PRO A 2 -40.65 5.99 -6.02
N PHE A 3 -41.44 5.08 -5.44
CA PHE A 3 -40.95 3.94 -4.68
C PHE A 3 -40.43 2.87 -5.66
N LYS A 4 -39.12 2.57 -5.58
CA LYS A 4 -38.44 1.66 -6.50
C LYS A 4 -38.38 0.25 -5.92
N ILE A 5 -38.51 -0.72 -6.80
CA ILE A 5 -38.39 -2.15 -6.49
C ILE A 5 -37.33 -2.73 -7.42
N TYR A 6 -36.36 -3.41 -6.85
CA TYR A 6 -35.25 -4.05 -7.57
C TYR A 6 -35.49 -5.56 -7.58
N LEU A 7 -35.63 -6.13 -8.76
CA LEU A 7 -35.86 -7.57 -8.96
C LEU A 7 -34.56 -8.25 -9.38
N TYR A 8 -34.23 -9.33 -8.69
CA TYR A 8 -33.03 -10.12 -8.92
C TYR A 8 -33.38 -11.58 -9.21
N ASP A 9 -32.56 -12.25 -10.02
CA ASP A 9 -32.65 -13.70 -10.21
C ASP A 9 -31.94 -14.48 -9.08
N LYS A 10 -32.00 -15.81 -9.16
CA LYS A 10 -31.37 -16.73 -8.20
C LYS A 10 -29.85 -16.61 -8.08
N ASP A 11 -29.20 -16.07 -9.10
CA ASP A 11 -27.74 -15.86 -9.13
C ASP A 11 -27.39 -14.45 -8.62
N GLY A 12 -28.39 -13.69 -8.16
CA GLY A 12 -28.25 -12.32 -7.70
C GLY A 12 -28.11 -11.32 -8.84
N LYS A 13 -28.36 -11.67 -10.09
CA LYS A 13 -28.30 -10.68 -11.17
C LYS A 13 -29.52 -9.77 -11.12
N LEU A 14 -29.32 -8.45 -11.19
CA LEU A 14 -30.43 -7.50 -11.34
C LEU A 14 -31.09 -7.73 -12.71
N ILE A 15 -32.37 -8.07 -12.71
CA ILE A 15 -33.16 -8.37 -13.91
C ILE A 15 -34.25 -7.34 -14.20
N GLY A 16 -34.62 -6.50 -13.22
CA GLY A 16 -35.60 -5.43 -13.43
C GLY A 16 -35.63 -4.37 -12.34
N ILE A 17 -36.07 -3.17 -12.70
CA ILE A 17 -36.36 -2.07 -11.78
C ILE A 17 -37.79 -1.62 -12.04
N TYR A 18 -38.64 -1.73 -11.03
CA TYR A 18 -40.07 -1.42 -11.09
C TYR A 18 -40.41 -0.26 -10.16
N ILE A 19 -41.60 0.31 -10.34
CA ILE A 19 -42.08 1.45 -9.56
C ILE A 19 -43.48 1.14 -9.03
N ALA A 20 -43.71 1.42 -7.75
CA ALA A 20 -45.03 1.43 -7.14
C ALA A 20 -45.29 2.75 -6.40
N PRO A 21 -46.54 3.05 -6.02
CA PRO A 21 -46.82 4.23 -5.21
C PRO A 21 -46.25 4.14 -3.79
N SER A 22 -46.23 2.94 -3.18
CA SER A 22 -45.67 2.65 -1.86
C SER A 22 -45.22 1.18 -1.74
N LYS A 23 -44.53 0.84 -0.63
CA LYS A 23 -44.18 -0.56 -0.32
C LYS A 23 -45.45 -1.39 -0.08
N GLU A 24 -46.40 -0.82 0.63
CA GLU A 24 -47.66 -1.46 0.98
C GLU A 24 -48.49 -1.78 -0.28
N ASP A 25 -48.57 -0.84 -1.22
CA ASP A 25 -49.26 -1.06 -2.50
C ASP A 25 -48.60 -2.17 -3.34
N PHE A 26 -47.27 -2.22 -3.33
CA PHE A 26 -46.52 -3.25 -4.04
C PHE A 26 -46.73 -4.64 -3.42
N GLU A 27 -46.63 -4.75 -2.09
CA GLU A 27 -46.80 -6.03 -1.39
C GLU A 27 -48.23 -6.58 -1.48
N ALA A 28 -49.23 -5.70 -1.61
CA ALA A 28 -50.63 -6.10 -1.78
C ALA A 28 -50.89 -6.83 -3.11
N ASP A 29 -50.16 -6.49 -4.18
CA ASP A 29 -50.31 -7.10 -5.50
C ASP A 29 -48.99 -7.00 -6.29
N LYS A 30 -48.02 -7.86 -5.97
CA LYS A 30 -46.70 -7.86 -6.62
C LYS A 30 -46.80 -8.02 -8.13
N GLN A 31 -47.70 -8.88 -8.61
CA GLN A 31 -47.82 -9.20 -10.03
C GLN A 31 -48.34 -8.03 -10.88
N LYS A 32 -49.17 -7.16 -10.30
CA LYS A 32 -49.65 -5.94 -10.97
C LYS A 32 -48.52 -4.98 -11.33
N TYR A 33 -47.50 -4.88 -10.48
CA TYR A 33 -46.37 -3.96 -10.68
C TYR A 33 -45.14 -4.65 -11.29
N CYS A 34 -44.98 -5.95 -11.04
CA CYS A 34 -43.87 -6.76 -11.47
C CYS A 34 -44.41 -8.08 -12.04
N SER A 35 -44.91 -8.04 -13.27
CA SER A 35 -45.55 -9.20 -13.93
C SER A 35 -44.62 -10.39 -14.17
N GLU A 36 -43.31 -10.16 -14.06
CA GLU A 36 -42.25 -11.16 -14.23
C GLU A 36 -41.83 -11.79 -12.90
N TYR A 37 -42.32 -11.30 -11.75
CA TYR A 37 -42.02 -11.87 -10.45
C TYR A 37 -42.54 -13.31 -10.35
N ILE A 38 -41.67 -14.23 -9.99
CA ILE A 38 -41.96 -15.62 -9.67
C ILE A 38 -41.45 -15.91 -8.26
N GLU A 39 -42.39 -16.24 -7.36
CA GLU A 39 -42.07 -16.56 -5.97
C GLU A 39 -41.16 -17.81 -5.89
N GLY A 40 -40.07 -17.70 -5.14
CA GLY A 40 -39.06 -18.76 -5.01
C GLY A 40 -38.00 -18.80 -6.12
N GLU A 41 -38.20 -18.08 -7.23
CA GLU A 41 -37.19 -17.94 -8.29
C GLU A 41 -36.53 -16.55 -8.30
N ASN A 42 -37.30 -15.52 -7.95
CA ASN A 42 -36.83 -14.14 -7.90
C ASN A 42 -36.80 -13.56 -6.49
N TYR A 43 -35.95 -12.57 -6.31
CA TYR A 43 -35.75 -11.87 -5.04
C TYR A 43 -35.97 -10.37 -5.22
N ILE A 44 -36.65 -9.78 -4.26
CA ILE A 44 -36.99 -8.35 -4.28
C ILE A 44 -36.17 -7.62 -3.22
N SER A 45 -35.62 -6.47 -3.60
CA SER A 45 -35.09 -5.47 -2.69
C SER A 45 -35.75 -4.11 -2.95
N TYR A 46 -35.88 -3.30 -1.91
CA TYR A 46 -36.35 -1.92 -2.03
C TYR A 46 -35.20 -0.90 -2.09
N GLU A 47 -33.97 -1.40 -2.01
CA GLU A 47 -32.72 -0.67 -2.24
C GLU A 47 -31.87 -1.44 -3.25
N GLU A 48 -31.06 -0.72 -4.03
CA GLU A 48 -30.17 -1.37 -4.99
C GLU A 48 -29.03 -2.08 -4.26
N VAL A 49 -28.98 -3.40 -4.40
CA VAL A 49 -27.90 -4.26 -3.95
C VAL A 49 -26.86 -4.40 -5.06
N LYS A 50 -25.62 -3.96 -4.79
CA LYS A 50 -24.51 -3.93 -5.75
C LYS A 50 -23.77 -5.26 -5.81
N ASN A 51 -23.53 -5.88 -4.67
CA ASN A 51 -22.94 -7.21 -4.54
C ASN A 51 -23.94 -8.13 -3.86
N PRO A 52 -24.89 -8.66 -4.64
CA PRO A 52 -25.97 -9.46 -4.09
C PRO A 52 -25.50 -10.84 -3.65
N ILE A 53 -26.05 -11.28 -2.52
CA ILE A 53 -25.98 -12.66 -2.02
C ILE A 53 -27.36 -13.06 -1.53
N ILE A 54 -27.75 -14.29 -1.82
CA ILE A 54 -28.97 -14.89 -1.29
C ILE A 54 -28.62 -15.53 0.05
N ASP A 55 -29.24 -15.04 1.12
CA ASP A 55 -29.04 -15.49 2.50
C ASP A 55 -30.40 -15.77 3.14
N ASN A 56 -30.64 -17.02 3.49
CA ASN A 56 -31.90 -17.49 4.06
C ASN A 56 -33.16 -17.05 3.28
N GLY A 57 -33.10 -17.14 1.94
CA GLY A 57 -34.21 -16.78 1.05
C GLY A 57 -34.42 -15.28 0.84
N ASN A 58 -33.51 -14.43 1.35
CA ASN A 58 -33.54 -12.99 1.12
C ASN A 58 -32.30 -12.56 0.35
N ILE A 59 -32.46 -11.55 -0.51
CA ILE A 59 -31.33 -10.88 -1.14
C ILE A 59 -30.80 -9.78 -0.23
N ARG A 60 -29.49 -9.72 -0.07
CA ARG A 60 -28.81 -8.65 0.66
C ARG A 60 -27.46 -8.33 0.02
N GLU A 61 -26.87 -7.21 0.45
CA GLU A 61 -25.49 -6.88 0.12
C GLU A 61 -24.53 -7.88 0.82
N MET A 62 -23.50 -8.28 0.09
CA MET A 62 -22.39 -9.05 0.61
C MET A 62 -21.65 -8.25 1.68
N LYS A 63 -21.27 -8.93 2.76
CA LYS A 63 -20.36 -8.40 3.78
C LYS A 63 -18.94 -8.31 3.23
N THR A 64 -18.08 -7.50 3.84
CA THR A 64 -16.68 -7.37 3.47
C THR A 64 -15.98 -8.73 3.45
N SER A 65 -16.26 -9.56 4.46
CA SER A 65 -15.73 -10.93 4.54
C SER A 65 -16.14 -11.81 3.36
N GLU A 66 -17.35 -11.66 2.84
CA GLU A 66 -17.88 -12.41 1.69
C GLU A 66 -17.33 -11.87 0.37
N LEU A 67 -17.13 -10.56 0.28
CA LEU A 67 -16.47 -9.91 -0.86
C LEU A 67 -15.01 -10.37 -1.00
N ILE A 68 -14.29 -10.52 0.10
CA ILE A 68 -12.91 -11.06 0.11
C ILE A 68 -12.91 -12.52 -0.33
N ARG A 69 -13.77 -13.37 0.27
CA ARG A 69 -13.85 -14.80 -0.08
C ARG A 69 -14.25 -15.05 -1.53
N SER A 70 -15.08 -14.18 -2.11
CA SER A 70 -15.49 -14.26 -3.51
C SER A 70 -14.47 -13.66 -4.49
N GLY A 71 -13.36 -13.11 -4.00
CA GLY A 71 -12.31 -12.49 -4.82
C GLY A 71 -12.71 -11.12 -5.39
N LYS A 72 -13.84 -10.54 -4.97
CA LYS A 72 -14.27 -9.19 -5.36
C LYS A 72 -13.46 -8.10 -4.65
N ILE A 73 -12.93 -8.40 -3.48
CA ILE A 73 -11.92 -7.61 -2.78
C ILE A 73 -10.66 -8.46 -2.66
N THR A 74 -9.54 -7.93 -3.12
CA THR A 74 -8.21 -8.49 -2.87
C THR A 74 -7.51 -7.60 -1.84
N LEU A 75 -7.01 -8.21 -0.77
CA LEU A 75 -6.22 -7.50 0.23
C LEU A 75 -4.80 -7.34 -0.30
N SER A 76 -4.24 -6.14 -0.15
CA SER A 76 -2.84 -5.88 -0.43
C SER A 76 -1.97 -6.26 0.77
N ASP A 77 -0.66 -6.42 0.57
CA ASP A 77 0.29 -6.54 1.67
C ASP A 77 0.08 -5.45 2.73
N GLY A 78 0.08 -5.86 4.00
CA GLY A 78 -0.22 -4.98 5.12
C GLY A 78 -1.70 -4.84 5.44
N GLN A 79 -2.61 -5.37 4.62
CA GLN A 79 -4.04 -5.33 4.88
C GLN A 79 -4.55 -6.66 5.44
N TYR A 80 -5.49 -6.57 6.38
CA TYR A 80 -6.21 -7.72 6.92
C TYR A 80 -7.64 -7.36 7.31
N LEU A 81 -8.48 -8.39 7.43
CA LEU A 81 -9.85 -8.23 7.89
C LEU A 81 -9.92 -8.38 9.41
N ASP A 82 -10.39 -7.35 10.10
CA ASP A 82 -10.74 -7.37 11.52
C ASP A 82 -12.25 -7.20 11.68
N GLY A 83 -12.95 -8.31 11.92
CA GLY A 83 -14.41 -8.36 11.85
C GLY A 83 -14.93 -8.12 10.43
N GLU A 84 -15.47 -6.92 10.17
CA GLU A 84 -15.95 -6.48 8.84
C GLU A 84 -15.21 -5.25 8.32
N GLU A 85 -14.18 -4.79 9.03
CA GLU A 85 -13.36 -3.65 8.66
C GLU A 85 -12.00 -4.13 8.13
N ILE A 86 -11.57 -3.56 7.00
CA ILE A 86 -10.22 -3.80 6.47
C ILE A 86 -9.27 -2.86 7.19
N LYS A 87 -8.35 -3.42 7.97
CA LYS A 87 -7.26 -2.71 8.63
C LYS A 87 -6.03 -2.70 7.73
N SER A 88 -5.15 -1.73 7.95
CA SER A 88 -3.90 -1.57 7.22
C SER A 88 -2.75 -1.27 8.17
N ILE A 89 -1.65 -1.99 8.02
CA ILE A 89 -0.40 -1.82 8.76
C ILE A 89 0.67 -1.39 7.77
N PRO A 90 1.28 -0.19 7.94
CA PRO A 90 2.30 0.28 7.02
C PRO A 90 3.54 -0.61 7.06
N LYS A 91 4.15 -0.81 5.88
CA LYS A 91 5.40 -1.56 5.75
C LYS A 91 6.52 -0.87 6.55
N PRO A 92 7.19 -1.55 7.49
CA PRO A 92 8.16 -0.91 8.38
C PRO A 92 9.52 -0.67 7.71
N ASN A 93 9.89 -1.47 6.71
CA ASN A 93 11.13 -1.34 5.94
C ASN A 93 11.03 -2.10 4.60
N GLU A 94 11.96 -1.82 3.69
CA GLU A 94 11.96 -2.38 2.32
C GLU A 94 12.06 -3.91 2.27
N TYR A 95 12.68 -4.53 3.27
CA TYR A 95 12.99 -5.96 3.32
C TYR A 95 12.04 -6.75 4.23
N SER A 96 10.90 -6.19 4.60
CA SER A 96 9.84 -6.93 5.30
C SER A 96 8.86 -7.54 4.31
N LYS A 97 8.37 -8.73 4.61
CA LYS A 97 7.30 -9.42 3.88
C LYS A 97 6.07 -9.51 4.75
N TRP A 98 4.90 -9.36 4.13
CA TRP A 98 3.64 -9.52 4.81
C TRP A 98 3.36 -11.01 5.03
N ASP A 99 3.06 -11.40 6.26
CA ASP A 99 2.54 -12.73 6.58
C ASP A 99 1.02 -12.64 6.77
N GLU A 100 0.29 -13.12 5.77
CA GLU A 100 -1.18 -13.12 5.74
C GLU A 100 -1.81 -13.93 6.87
N ASN A 101 -1.09 -14.90 7.46
CA ASN A 101 -1.65 -15.75 8.53
C ASN A 101 -1.55 -15.10 9.90
N THR A 102 -0.47 -14.35 10.13
CA THR A 102 -0.21 -13.68 11.42
C THR A 102 -0.59 -12.21 11.41
N HIS A 103 -0.85 -11.65 10.22
CA HIS A 103 -1.08 -10.22 9.99
C HIS A 103 0.09 -9.35 10.50
N GLU A 104 1.32 -9.84 10.31
CA GLU A 104 2.54 -9.17 10.74
C GLU A 104 3.53 -8.98 9.58
N TRP A 105 4.37 -7.95 9.70
CA TRP A 105 5.52 -7.75 8.82
C TRP A 105 6.73 -8.51 9.36
N VAL A 106 7.25 -9.45 8.57
CA VAL A 106 8.39 -10.29 8.94
C VAL A 106 9.60 -9.91 8.10
N GLU A 107 10.74 -9.64 8.73
CA GLU A 107 11.98 -9.35 8.00
C GLU A 107 12.46 -10.57 7.20
N ASP A 108 12.58 -10.41 5.88
CA ASP A 108 13.26 -11.37 5.01
C ASP A 108 14.77 -11.14 5.09
N LYS A 109 15.49 -12.15 5.59
CA LYS A 109 16.94 -12.06 5.78
C LYS A 109 17.71 -11.90 4.47
N ALA A 110 17.27 -12.53 3.39
CA ALA A 110 17.95 -12.46 2.10
C ALA A 110 17.75 -11.08 1.48
N GLU A 111 16.53 -10.54 1.54
CA GLU A 111 16.23 -9.18 1.08
C GLU A 111 16.94 -8.14 1.94
N LYS A 112 16.98 -8.31 3.26
CA LYS A 112 17.70 -7.42 4.18
C LYS A 112 19.19 -7.38 3.87
N LEU A 113 19.80 -8.55 3.62
CA LEU A 113 21.20 -8.65 3.24
C LEU A 113 21.47 -7.95 1.91
N GLN A 114 20.59 -8.14 0.93
CA GLN A 114 20.72 -7.50 -0.38
C GLN A 114 20.57 -5.97 -0.26
N TYR A 115 19.54 -5.51 0.44
CA TYR A 115 19.29 -4.09 0.71
C TYR A 115 20.51 -3.41 1.37
N PHE A 116 21.11 -4.02 2.40
CA PHE A 116 22.30 -3.45 3.03
C PHE A 116 23.53 -3.45 2.12
N LYS A 117 23.71 -4.45 1.27
CA LYS A 117 24.80 -4.46 0.28
C LYS A 117 24.66 -3.31 -0.71
N ASP A 118 23.45 -3.10 -1.22
CA ASP A 118 23.14 -2.05 -2.19
C ASP A 118 23.27 -0.66 -1.55
N LEU A 119 22.72 -0.48 -0.35
CA LEU A 119 22.85 0.77 0.40
C LEU A 119 24.32 1.10 0.71
N ARG A 120 25.11 0.10 1.11
CA ARG A 120 26.56 0.29 1.33
C ARG A 120 27.26 0.70 0.05
N TYR A 121 26.94 0.08 -1.09
CA TYR A 121 27.53 0.42 -2.37
C TYR A 121 27.20 1.85 -2.78
N THR A 122 25.95 2.28 -2.65
CA THR A 122 25.54 3.68 -2.90
C THR A 122 26.34 4.66 -2.05
N LYS A 123 26.47 4.40 -0.75
CA LYS A 123 27.28 5.24 0.15
C LYS A 123 28.76 5.26 -0.20
N GLN A 124 29.30 4.15 -0.70
CA GLN A 124 30.68 4.12 -1.22
C GLN A 124 30.84 5.00 -2.46
N GLN A 125 29.86 5.03 -3.36
CA GLN A 125 29.88 5.93 -4.52
C GLN A 125 29.78 7.40 -4.10
N GLU A 126 28.90 7.73 -3.15
CA GLU A 126 28.80 9.07 -2.55
C GLU A 126 30.13 9.50 -1.93
N TYR A 127 30.78 8.61 -1.19
CA TYR A 127 32.10 8.88 -0.60
C TYR A 127 33.15 9.22 -1.66
N ILE A 128 33.18 8.48 -2.78
CA ILE A 128 34.11 8.76 -3.89
C ILE A 128 33.80 10.10 -4.55
N LYS A 129 32.51 10.45 -4.70
CA LYS A 129 32.10 11.77 -5.20
C LYS A 129 32.63 12.89 -4.30
N TYR A 130 32.41 12.80 -2.99
CA TYR A 130 32.92 13.79 -2.04
C TYR A 130 34.44 13.86 -2.00
N LYS A 131 35.12 12.73 -2.13
CA LYS A 131 36.58 12.71 -2.23
C LYS A 131 37.07 13.53 -3.43
N LYS A 132 36.41 13.41 -4.58
CA LYS A 132 36.74 14.20 -5.78
C LYS A 132 36.45 15.69 -5.57
N GLU A 133 35.28 16.01 -5.03
CA GLU A 133 34.90 17.40 -4.71
C GLU A 133 35.88 18.04 -3.73
N LEU A 134 36.36 17.27 -2.74
CA LEU A 134 37.38 17.73 -1.80
C LEU A 134 38.70 18.06 -2.49
N GLU A 135 39.19 17.19 -3.37
CA GLU A 135 40.42 17.43 -4.14
C GLU A 135 40.30 18.69 -5.00
N GLU A 136 39.18 18.85 -5.71
CA GLU A 136 38.90 20.06 -6.51
C GLU A 136 38.88 21.33 -5.64
N LYS A 137 38.34 21.26 -4.42
CA LYS A 137 38.30 22.41 -3.51
C LYS A 137 39.65 22.72 -2.86
N GLU A 138 40.47 21.71 -2.59
CA GLU A 138 41.83 21.90 -2.10
C GLU A 138 42.73 22.55 -3.17
N ASP A 139 42.54 22.20 -4.44
CA ASP A 139 43.19 22.84 -5.58
C ASP A 139 42.72 24.30 -5.77
N GLU A 140 41.40 24.55 -5.76
CA GLU A 140 40.80 25.89 -5.84
C GLU A 140 41.34 26.81 -4.74
N LYS A 141 41.41 26.30 -3.49
CA LYS A 141 41.99 27.03 -2.36
C LYS A 141 43.43 27.45 -2.66
N SER A 142 44.24 26.51 -3.14
CA SER A 142 45.66 26.77 -3.43
C SER A 142 45.85 27.82 -4.53
N GLU A 143 45.00 27.80 -5.55
CA GLU A 143 45.00 28.80 -6.62
C GLU A 143 44.57 30.19 -6.12
N PHE A 144 43.51 30.26 -5.30
CA PHE A 144 43.05 31.51 -4.69
C PHE A 144 44.10 32.13 -3.76
N GLU A 145 44.78 31.32 -2.94
CA GLU A 145 45.90 31.77 -2.11
C GLU A 145 47.02 32.38 -2.96
N SER A 146 47.39 31.73 -4.08
CA SER A 146 48.42 32.23 -4.98
C SER A 146 48.04 33.55 -5.66
N LEU A 147 46.75 33.80 -5.88
CA LEU A 147 46.24 35.02 -6.50
C LEU A 147 45.94 36.13 -5.49
N GLY A 148 46.02 35.84 -4.19
CA GLY A 148 45.69 36.77 -3.10
C GLY A 148 44.18 37.02 -2.94
N PHE A 149 43.34 36.05 -3.32
CA PHE A 149 41.90 36.09 -3.11
C PHE A 149 41.53 35.60 -1.69
N ASP A 150 40.35 35.97 -1.21
CA ASP A 150 39.80 35.45 0.04
C ASP A 150 39.41 33.97 -0.14
N THR A 151 39.79 33.13 0.84
CA THR A 151 39.63 31.68 0.81
C THR A 151 38.66 31.17 1.88
N THR A 152 38.12 32.06 2.72
CA THR A 152 37.31 31.70 3.89
C THR A 152 36.15 30.77 3.53
N GLU A 153 35.39 31.08 2.48
CA GLU A 153 34.26 30.26 2.02
C GLU A 153 34.71 28.88 1.50
N THR A 154 35.81 28.80 0.75
CA THR A 154 36.37 27.54 0.27
C THR A 154 36.87 26.66 1.44
N GLU A 155 37.46 27.27 2.48
CA GLU A 155 37.88 26.56 3.69
C GLU A 155 36.71 26.00 4.51
N GLU A 156 35.63 26.76 4.63
CA GLU A 156 34.39 26.31 5.25
C GLU A 156 33.80 25.12 4.49
N ARG A 157 33.75 25.20 3.15
CA ARG A 157 33.27 24.10 2.31
C ARG A 157 34.12 22.84 2.41
N ILE A 158 35.45 22.97 2.43
CA ILE A 158 36.37 21.85 2.67
C ILE A 158 36.08 21.17 4.00
N THR A 159 35.83 21.96 5.05
CA THR A 159 35.53 21.45 6.40
C THR A 159 34.20 20.69 6.42
N GLU A 160 33.17 21.22 5.76
CA GLU A 160 31.87 20.57 5.60
C GLU A 160 32.01 19.22 4.88
N ILE A 161 32.69 19.20 3.72
CA ILE A 161 32.90 17.96 2.94
C ILE A 161 33.63 16.91 3.79
N LYS A 162 34.67 17.30 4.54
CA LYS A 162 35.41 16.39 5.43
C LYS A 162 34.49 15.77 6.50
N SER A 163 33.60 16.58 7.08
CA SER A 163 32.60 16.11 8.05
C SER A 163 31.63 15.10 7.42
N GLU A 164 31.07 15.40 6.24
CA GLU A 164 30.17 14.50 5.50
C GLU A 164 30.86 13.17 5.14
N MET A 165 32.12 13.23 4.70
CA MET A 165 32.93 12.04 4.42
C MET A 165 33.14 11.16 5.65
N ASP A 166 33.37 11.75 6.83
CA ASP A 166 33.56 10.99 8.08
C ASP A 166 32.26 10.35 8.59
N LEU A 167 31.11 11.00 8.38
CA LEU A 167 29.80 10.40 8.59
C LEU A 167 29.59 9.19 7.67
N LEU A 168 29.87 9.33 6.37
CA LEU A 168 29.76 8.24 5.40
C LEU A 168 30.66 7.06 5.75
N LYS A 169 31.93 7.29 6.14
CA LYS A 169 32.83 6.22 6.61
C LYS A 169 32.23 5.44 7.78
N THR A 170 31.62 6.16 8.73
CA THR A 170 31.00 5.56 9.91
C THR A 170 29.80 4.70 9.52
N GLU A 171 28.94 5.18 8.63
CA GLU A 171 27.77 4.44 8.13
C GLU A 171 28.16 3.21 7.31
N ILE A 172 29.11 3.34 6.39
CA ILE A 172 29.66 2.22 5.59
C ILE A 172 30.25 1.14 6.52
N SER A 173 30.93 1.56 7.59
CA SER A 173 31.50 0.64 8.58
C SER A 173 30.42 -0.09 9.38
N LYS A 174 29.33 0.60 9.77
CA LYS A 174 28.16 -0.01 10.43
C LYS A 174 27.50 -1.05 9.51
N LEU A 175 27.18 -0.66 8.27
CA LEU A 175 26.59 -1.55 7.27
C LEU A 175 27.46 -2.79 7.01
N SER A 176 28.78 -2.62 6.93
CA SER A 176 29.71 -3.73 6.71
C SER A 176 29.70 -4.74 7.87
N LYS A 177 29.56 -4.27 9.12
CA LYS A 177 29.39 -5.15 10.29
C LYS A 177 28.07 -5.89 10.22
N GLU A 178 26.96 -5.21 9.91
CA GLU A 178 25.63 -5.82 9.80
C GLU A 178 25.56 -6.87 8.69
N ILE A 179 26.08 -6.57 7.50
CA ILE A 179 26.19 -7.53 6.39
C ILE A 179 26.97 -8.78 6.82
N THR A 180 28.08 -8.60 7.54
CA THR A 180 28.91 -9.71 8.03
C THR A 180 28.17 -10.57 9.04
N LEU A 181 27.37 -9.96 9.92
CA LEU A 181 26.55 -10.68 10.89
C LEU A 181 25.42 -11.48 10.21
N LEU A 182 24.77 -10.88 9.21
CA LEU A 182 23.70 -11.52 8.43
C LEU A 182 24.21 -12.67 7.56
N SER A 183 25.45 -12.59 7.06
CA SER A 183 26.03 -13.62 6.18
C SER A 183 26.56 -14.86 6.91
N LYS A 184 26.58 -14.85 8.25
CA LYS A 184 27.15 -15.94 9.08
C LYS A 184 26.12 -16.98 9.56
N LYS A 185 24.85 -16.84 9.18
CA LYS A 185 23.73 -17.72 9.57
C LYS A 185 23.02 -18.23 8.34
#